data_AF-A0A950M5M2-F1
#
_entry.id   AF-A0A950M5M2-F1
#
_cell.length_a   1.000
_cell.length_b   1.000
_cell.length_c   1.000
_cell.angle_alpha   90.00
_cell.angle_beta   90.00
_cell.angle_gamma   90.00
#
_symmetry.space_group_name_H-M   'P 1'
#
loop_
_entity.id
_entity.type
_entity.pdbx_description
1 polymer ?
#
loop_
_entity_poly.entity_id
_entity_poly.type
_entity_poly.pdbx_seq_one_letter_code
_entity_poly.pdbx_strand_id
1 'polypeptide(L)' 'LERDRDAHKFTLNNACKDMRYLAAMADAAGIANPVGSAVKNTYATAVESGRGEDYVPMISDFVAQLNGTKLA' A
#
# COMPACT_ATOMS: atom_id res chain seq x y z
N LEU A 1 -12.16 0.62 15.90
CA LEU A 1 -11.00 0.86 15.02
C LEU A 1 -9.78 0.16 15.64
N GLU A 2 -9.90 -1.14 15.90
CA GLU A 2 -9.04 -1.89 16.85
C GLU A 2 -7.78 -2.45 16.18
N ARG A 3 -7.35 -1.87 15.06
CA ARG A 3 -6.25 -2.38 14.23
C ARG A 3 -6.45 -3.85 13.84
N ASP A 4 -7.71 -4.18 13.58
CA ASP A 4 -8.11 -5.50 13.16
C ASP A 4 -7.46 -5.82 11.82
N ARG A 5 -6.56 -6.82 11.85
CA ARG A 5 -5.89 -7.36 10.67
C ARG A 5 -6.91 -7.78 9.62
N ASP A 6 -8.02 -8.37 10.06
CA ASP A 6 -9.03 -9.00 9.23
C ASP A 6 -10.13 -8.04 8.75
N ALA A 7 -10.08 -6.76 9.16
CA ALA A 7 -11.04 -5.73 8.74
C ALA A 7 -11.12 -5.54 7.22
N HIS A 8 -10.05 -5.89 6.50
CA HIS A 8 -10.05 -5.96 5.04
C HIS A 8 -9.10 -7.06 4.57
N LYS A 9 -9.64 -8.26 4.30
CA LYS A 9 -8.90 -9.45 3.87
C LYS A 9 -8.42 -9.37 2.42
N PHE A 10 -7.54 -8.42 2.14
CA PHE A 10 -6.94 -8.18 0.84
C PHE A 10 -5.46 -7.94 1.00
N THR A 11 -4.62 -8.67 0.27
CA THR A 11 -3.17 -8.65 0.47
C THR A 11 -2.52 -7.38 -0.09
N LEU A 12 -1.38 -6.99 0.47
CA LEU A 12 -0.56 -5.89 -0.04
C LEU A 12 -0.05 -6.17 -1.46
N ASN A 13 0.23 -7.43 -1.80
CA ASN A 13 0.55 -7.86 -3.16
C ASN A 13 -0.55 -7.49 -4.16
N ASN A 14 -1.81 -7.77 -3.81
CA ASN A 14 -2.95 -7.43 -4.66
C ASN A 14 -3.17 -5.92 -4.73
N ALA A 15 -3.10 -5.20 -3.60
CA ALA A 15 -3.21 -3.75 -3.59
C ALA A 15 -2.12 -3.06 -4.43
N CYS A 16 -0.88 -3.55 -4.35
CA CYS A 16 0.22 -3.06 -5.18
C CYS A 16 -0.04 -3.29 -6.68
N LYS A 17 -0.58 -4.46 -7.06
CA LYS A 17 -0.99 -4.76 -8.43
C LYS A 17 -2.05 -3.77 -8.94
N ASP A 18 -3.09 -3.52 -8.17
CA ASP A 18 -4.17 -2.62 -8.59
C ASP A 18 -3.69 -1.18 -8.72
N MET A 19 -2.82 -0.72 -7.82
CA MET A 19 -2.21 0.61 -7.93
C MET A 19 -1.26 0.74 -9.12
N ARG A 20 -0.58 -0.33 -9.54
CA ARG A 20 0.20 -0.34 -10.80
C ARG A 20 -0.72 -0.17 -12.01
N TYR A 21 -1.87 -0.83 -12.03
CA TYR A 21 -2.85 -0.65 -13.11
C TYR A 21 -3.44 0.77 -13.13
N LEU A 22 -3.78 1.32 -11.96
CA LEU A 22 -4.25 2.70 -11.85
C LEU A 22 -3.22 3.71 -12.37
N ALA A 23 -1.95 3.53 -11.99
CA ALA A 23 -0.87 4.40 -12.46
C ALA A 23 -0.71 4.32 -13.99
N ALA A 24 -0.68 3.10 -14.56
CA ALA A 24 -0.58 2.92 -16.01
C ALA A 24 -1.77 3.54 -16.76
N MET A 25 -2.98 3.45 -16.21
CA MET A 25 -4.17 4.07 -16.78
C MET A 25 -4.08 5.60 -16.76
N ALA A 26 -3.63 6.19 -15.65
CA ALA A 26 -3.45 7.64 -15.54
C ALA A 26 -2.40 8.15 -16.54
N ASP A 27 -1.28 7.45 -16.66
CA ASP A 27 -0.22 7.76 -17.62
C ASP A 27 -0.75 7.71 -19.06
N ALA A 28 -1.51 6.67 -19.41
CA ALA A 28 -2.10 6.52 -20.74
C ALA A 28 -3.12 7.62 -21.08
N ALA A 29 -3.84 8.12 -20.07
CA ALA A 29 -4.80 9.21 -20.22
C ALA A 29 -4.15 10.60 -20.17
N GLY A 30 -2.85 10.72 -19.89
CA GLY A 30 -2.17 11.99 -19.69
C GLY A 30 -2.65 12.75 -18.43
N ILE A 31 -3.19 12.03 -17.44
CA ILE A 31 -3.75 12.62 -16.22
C ILE A 31 -2.74 12.52 -15.08
N ALA A 32 -2.51 13.64 -14.38
CA ALA A 32 -1.63 13.66 -13.22
C ALA A 32 -2.18 12.78 -12.08
N ASN A 33 -1.35 11.89 -11.54
CA ASN A 33 -1.70 10.99 -10.44
C ASN A 33 -0.66 11.01 -9.28
N PRO A 34 -0.44 12.15 -8.63
CA PRO A 34 0.58 12.27 -7.59
C PRO A 34 0.27 11.42 -6.35
N VAL A 35 -0.99 11.43 -5.88
CA VAL A 35 -1.41 10.67 -4.69
C VAL A 35 -1.40 9.17 -4.98
N GLY A 36 -1.95 8.73 -6.12
CA GLY A 36 -1.93 7.31 -6.48
C GLY A 36 -0.51 6.79 -6.71
N SER A 37 0.40 7.62 -7.25
CA SER A 37 1.82 7.26 -7.35
C SER A 37 2.48 7.09 -5.98
N ALA A 38 2.19 7.99 -5.03
CA ALA A 38 2.67 7.85 -3.65
C ALA A 38 2.15 6.57 -3.00
N VAL A 39 0.85 6.28 -3.12
CA VAL A 39 0.23 5.07 -2.56
C VAL A 39 0.80 3.80 -3.20
N LYS A 40 0.97 3.78 -4.53
CA LYS A 40 1.63 2.68 -5.26
C LYS A 40 3.02 2.39 -4.69
N ASN A 41 3.82 3.43 -4.50
CA ASN A 41 5.17 3.31 -4.00
C ASN A 41 5.18 2.82 -2.54
N THR A 42 4.26 3.28 -1.70
CA THR A 42 4.11 2.77 -0.31
C THR A 42 3.84 1.27 -0.30
N TYR A 43 2.92 0.77 -1.13
CA TYR A 43 2.67 -0.68 -1.22
C TYR A 43 3.86 -1.44 -1.81
N ALA A 44 4.52 -0.90 -2.85
CA ALA A 44 5.70 -1.51 -3.44
C ALA A 44 6.82 -1.67 -2.40
N THR A 45 7.11 -0.64 -1.61
CA THR A 45 8.13 -0.72 -0.55
C THR A 45 7.80 -1.81 0.47
N ALA A 46 6.53 -1.95 0.87
CA ALA A 46 6.11 -3.02 1.79
C ALA A 46 6.27 -4.42 1.18
N VAL A 47 5.86 -4.59 -0.07
CA VAL A 47 5.98 -5.85 -0.81
C VAL A 47 7.44 -6.27 -0.96
N GLU A 48 8.30 -5.36 -1.43
CA GLU A 48 9.75 -5.61 -1.59
C GLU A 48 10.48 -5.84 -0.26
N SER A 49 9.90 -5.36 0.85
CA SER A 49 10.37 -5.67 2.21
C SER A 49 9.88 -7.03 2.74
N GLY A 50 9.27 -7.87 1.89
CA GLY A 50 8.80 -9.21 2.25
C GLY A 50 7.45 -9.26 2.94
N ARG A 51 6.69 -8.16 2.99
CA ARG A 51 5.38 -8.08 3.66
C ARG A 51 4.18 -8.22 2.73
N GLY A 52 4.38 -8.76 1.52
CA GLY A 52 3.33 -8.82 0.48
C GLY A 52 2.06 -9.57 0.88
N GLU A 53 2.16 -10.55 1.78
CA GLU A 53 1.03 -11.38 2.24
C GLU A 53 0.26 -10.79 3.43
N ASP A 54 0.69 -9.65 3.97
CA ASP A 54 -0.09 -8.93 4.95
C ASP A 54 -1.35 -8.31 4.32
N TYR A 55 -2.35 -8.06 5.14
CA TYR A 55 -3.57 -7.41 4.70
C TYR A 55 -3.42 -5.88 4.69
N VAL A 56 -4.17 -5.21 3.80
CA VAL A 56 -4.15 -3.75 3.60
C VAL A 56 -4.18 -2.94 4.91
N PRO A 57 -4.99 -3.26 5.94
CA PRO A 57 -4.99 -2.49 7.19
C PRO A 57 -3.60 -2.39 7.87
N MET A 58 -2.74 -3.39 7.65
CA MET A 58 -1.40 -3.49 8.22
C MET A 58 -0.35 -2.60 7.53
N ILE A 59 -0.72 -1.85 6.48
CA ILE A 59 0.21 -0.91 5.83
C ILE A 59 0.63 0.22 6.78
N SER A 60 -0.26 0.62 7.69
CA SER A 60 0.02 1.65 8.68
C SER A 60 1.10 1.22 9.68
N ASP A 61 1.10 -0.05 10.09
CA ASP A 61 2.18 -0.67 10.86
C ASP A 61 3.53 -0.62 10.13
N PHE A 62 3.52 -0.94 8.84
CA PHE A 62 4.73 -0.89 8.02
C PHE A 62 5.32 0.52 7.99
N VAL A 63 4.49 1.53 7.75
CA VAL A 63 4.92 2.93 7.72
C VAL A 63 5.44 3.37 9.09
N ALA A 64 4.79 3.00 10.19
CA ALA A 64 5.28 3.31 11.53
C ALA A 64 6.67 2.71 11.78
N GLN A 65 6.86 1.44 11.40
CA GLN A 65 8.15 0.75 11.53
C GLN A 65 9.27 1.44 10.74
N LEU A 66 8.99 1.87 9.50
CA LEU A 66 9.96 2.64 8.69
C LEU A 66 10.37 3.96 9.34
N ASN A 67 9.51 4.55 10.17
CA ASN A 67 9.76 5.79 10.89
C ASN A 67 10.27 5.56 12.33
N GLY A 68 10.66 4.33 12.69
CA GLY A 68 11.19 4.01 14.01
C GLY A 68 10.18 4.18 15.15
N THR A 69 8.88 4.14 14.84
CA THR A 69 7.80 4.32 15.81
C THR A 69 6.79 3.16 15.77
N LYS A 70 5.83 3.17 16.69
CA LYS A 70 4.70 2.25 16.74
C LYS A 70 3.43 3.07 16.83
N LEU A 71 2.37 2.64 16.15
CA LEU A 71 1.06 3.28 16.35
C LEU A 71 0.51 2.83 17.71
N ALA A 72 -0.16 3.76 18.40
CA ALA A 72 -0.80 3.53 19.71
C ALA A 72 -1.97 2.55 19.62
#